data_AF-A0A2V7T9T3-F1
#
_entry.id   AF-A0A2V7T9T3-F1
#
_cell.length_a   1.000
_cell.length_b   1.000
_cell.length_c   1.000
_cell.angle_alpha   90.00
_cell.angle_beta   90.00
_cell.angle_gamma   90.00
#
_symmetry.space_group_name_H-M   'P 1'
#
loop_
_entity.id
_entity.type
_entity.pdbx_description
1 polymer ?
#
loop_
_entity_poly.entity_id
_entity_poly.type
_entity_poly.pdbx_seq_one_letter_code
_entity_poly.pdbx_strand_id
1 'polypeptide(L)'
;MRCDQLSPVLRRPATHAGNVTLRVIAIDGPAASGKSSTAGLVARRLGWAHLDSGALYRAVTLAVLDNLREQGAGSGTSWPPQQIVALAEDLPVRLVLVDDIYRPEVAGVDVAQAIRSERVTQRVSAVAAIPEVRHWVNVQQREAVLSHPRGV
;
A
#
# COMPACT_ATOMS: atom_id res chain seq x y z
N MET A 1 -13.10 -23.40 -41.62
CA MET A 1 -13.17 -24.69 -40.89
C MET A 1 -13.73 -24.39 -39.50
N ARG A 2 -14.81 -25.05 -39.11
CA ARG A 2 -15.58 -24.74 -37.88
C ARG A 2 -14.87 -25.33 -36.66
N CYS A 3 -14.83 -24.55 -35.57
CA CYS A 3 -14.16 -24.87 -34.29
C CYS A 3 -14.81 -26.02 -33.49
N ASP A 4 -15.84 -26.69 -34.04
CA ASP A 4 -16.71 -27.62 -33.30
C ASP A 4 -16.24 -29.09 -33.32
N GLN A 5 -15.03 -29.38 -33.79
CA GLN A 5 -14.50 -30.75 -33.87
C GLN A 5 -13.27 -31.03 -32.98
N LEU A 6 -13.16 -30.38 -31.83
CA LEU A 6 -12.16 -30.76 -30.82
C LEU A 6 -12.76 -31.73 -29.78
N SER A 7 -11.98 -32.77 -29.44
CA SER A 7 -12.40 -33.88 -28.58
C SER A 7 -12.81 -33.43 -27.16
N PRO A 8 -13.70 -34.16 -26.47
CA PRO A 8 -14.12 -33.83 -25.10
C PRO A 8 -12.96 -33.80 -24.09
N VAL A 9 -11.86 -34.50 -24.39
CA VAL A 9 -10.65 -34.58 -23.57
C VAL A 9 -9.82 -33.30 -23.63
N LEU A 10 -9.95 -32.50 -24.70
CA LEU A 10 -9.26 -31.21 -24.88
C LEU A 10 -10.08 -30.01 -24.38
N ARG A 11 -11.32 -30.23 -23.93
CA ARG A 11 -12.08 -29.18 -23.24
C ARG A 11 -11.55 -29.09 -21.82
N ARG A 12 -10.64 -28.14 -21.57
CA ARG A 12 -10.34 -27.74 -20.18
C ARG A 12 -11.69 -27.42 -19.53
N PRO A 13 -12.02 -28.00 -18.35
CA PRO A 13 -13.18 -27.54 -17.62
C PRO A 13 -13.02 -26.03 -17.47
N ALA A 14 -14.04 -25.27 -17.85
CA ALA A 14 -14.09 -23.86 -17.54
C ALA A 14 -13.98 -23.78 -16.02
N THR A 15 -12.80 -23.43 -15.52
CA THR A 15 -12.64 -22.99 -14.15
C THR A 15 -13.61 -21.83 -14.02
N HIS A 16 -14.72 -22.05 -13.33
CA HIS A 16 -15.42 -20.96 -12.69
C HIS A 16 -14.36 -20.31 -11.80
N ALA A 17 -13.76 -19.22 -12.28
CA ALA A 17 -13.18 -18.23 -11.41
C ALA A 17 -14.37 -17.78 -10.56
N GLY A 18 -14.60 -18.44 -9.43
CA GLY A 18 -15.58 -17.98 -8.47
C GLY A 18 -15.26 -16.52 -8.23
N ASN A 19 -16.23 -15.63 -8.43
CA ASN A 19 -16.06 -14.21 -8.16
C ASN A 19 -15.50 -14.09 -6.73
N VAL A 20 -14.20 -13.84 -6.60
CA VAL A 20 -13.60 -13.51 -5.32
C VAL A 20 -14.06 -12.10 -5.05
N THR A 21 -15.21 -11.98 -4.38
CA THR A 21 -15.70 -10.70 -3.90
C THR A 21 -14.76 -10.28 -2.77
N LEU A 22 -13.76 -9.47 -3.08
CA LEU A 22 -12.90 -8.85 -2.07
C LEU A 22 -13.78 -8.10 -1.07
N ARG A 23 -13.64 -8.41 0.21
CA ARG A 23 -14.33 -7.72 1.31
C ARG A 23 -13.35 -6.78 1.98
N VAL A 24 -13.74 -5.52 2.15
CA VAL A 24 -12.91 -4.47 2.76
C VAL A 24 -13.65 -3.80 3.90
N ILE A 25 -13.02 -3.70 5.08
CA ILE A 25 -13.50 -2.89 6.21
C ILE A 25 -12.56 -1.69 6.39
N ALA A 26 -13.06 -0.48 6.12
CA ALA A 26 -12.35 0.75 6.42
C ALA A 26 -12.71 1.25 7.85
N ILE A 27 -11.69 1.66 8.62
CA ILE A 27 -11.84 2.21 9.98
C ILE A 27 -11.18 3.58 10.03
N ASP A 28 -12.01 4.64 10.01
CA ASP A 28 -11.58 6.04 9.99
C ASP A 28 -11.89 6.78 11.30
N GLY A 29 -11.15 7.87 11.55
CA GLY A 29 -11.28 8.69 12.76
C GLY A 29 -9.99 9.44 13.12
N PRO A 30 -10.00 10.29 14.15
CA PRO A 30 -8.89 11.20 14.46
C PRO A 30 -7.59 10.47 14.85
N ALA A 31 -6.44 11.15 14.76
CA ALA A 31 -5.16 10.59 15.20
C ALA A 31 -5.23 10.13 16.67
N ALA A 32 -4.46 9.09 17.01
CA ALA A 32 -4.39 8.51 18.36
C ALA A 32 -5.71 7.95 18.96
N SER A 33 -6.79 7.80 18.17
CA SER A 33 -8.05 7.19 18.66
C SER A 33 -8.06 5.65 18.76
N GLY A 34 -6.91 4.99 18.58
CA GLY A 34 -6.78 3.53 18.69
C GLY A 34 -7.17 2.72 17.43
N LYS A 35 -7.47 3.37 16.29
CA LYS A 35 -7.95 2.70 15.06
C LYS A 35 -7.10 1.55 14.57
N SER A 36 -5.78 1.73 14.47
CA SER A 36 -4.88 0.67 13.99
C SER A 36 -4.91 -0.54 14.93
N SER A 37 -4.92 -0.30 16.24
CA SER A 37 -5.06 -1.37 17.24
C SER A 37 -6.40 -2.11 17.10
N THR A 38 -7.51 -1.38 17.00
CA THR A 38 -8.85 -1.97 16.82
C THR A 38 -8.95 -2.72 15.50
N ALA A 39 -8.47 -2.14 14.40
CA ALA A 39 -8.46 -2.75 13.08
C ALA A 39 -7.66 -4.05 13.06
N GLY A 40 -6.47 -4.07 13.69
CA GLY A 40 -5.67 -5.28 13.81
C GLY A 40 -6.36 -6.38 14.63
N LEU A 41 -7.08 -6.03 15.70
CA LEU A 41 -7.86 -7.00 16.48
C LEU A 41 -9.05 -7.56 15.69
N VAL A 42 -9.77 -6.72 14.95
CA VAL A 42 -10.88 -7.13 14.09
C VAL A 42 -10.39 -8.07 12.99
N ALA A 43 -9.32 -7.69 12.28
CA ALA A 43 -8.71 -8.50 11.23
C ALA A 43 -8.30 -9.89 11.75
N ARG A 44 -7.59 -9.94 12.89
CA ARG A 44 -7.22 -11.22 13.54
C ARG A 44 -8.43 -12.09 13.89
N ARG A 45 -9.51 -11.49 14.39
CA ARG A 45 -10.73 -12.23 14.77
C ARG A 45 -11.50 -12.76 13.56
N LEU A 46 -11.37 -12.11 12.41
CA LEU A 46 -11.99 -12.51 11.13
C LEU A 46 -11.09 -13.43 10.29
N GLY A 47 -9.79 -13.55 10.62
CA GLY A 47 -8.81 -14.22 9.76
C GLY A 47 -8.58 -13.46 8.43
N TRP A 48 -8.70 -12.13 8.49
CA TRP A 48 -8.49 -11.19 7.38
C TRP A 48 -7.15 -10.50 7.55
N ALA A 49 -6.63 -9.91 6.47
CA ALA A 49 -5.42 -9.13 6.60
C ALA A 49 -5.65 -7.77 7.24
N HIS A 50 -4.60 -7.25 7.88
CA HIS A 50 -4.57 -5.88 8.37
C HIS A 50 -3.69 -4.99 7.48
N LEU A 51 -4.25 -3.88 7.01
CA LEU A 51 -3.53 -2.82 6.31
C LEU A 51 -3.54 -1.52 7.14
N ASP A 52 -2.35 -0.99 7.44
CA ASP A 52 -2.19 0.37 7.96
C ASP A 52 -2.14 1.36 6.78
N SER A 53 -3.22 2.13 6.58
CA SER A 53 -3.34 3.05 5.45
C SER A 53 -2.29 4.18 5.47
N GLY A 54 -1.69 4.46 6.63
CA GLY A 54 -0.62 5.44 6.78
C GLY A 54 0.77 4.89 6.48
N ALA A 55 0.96 3.57 6.49
CA ALA A 55 2.28 2.95 6.37
C ALA A 55 2.95 3.29 5.03
N LEU A 56 2.19 3.27 3.93
CA LEU A 56 2.75 3.53 2.61
C LEU A 56 3.14 5.01 2.41
N TYR A 57 2.34 5.95 2.91
CA TYR A 57 2.72 7.37 2.93
C TYR A 57 4.01 7.60 3.71
N ARG A 58 4.15 6.94 4.86
CA ARG A 58 5.36 7.05 5.69
C ARG A 58 6.57 6.39 5.02
N ALA A 59 6.39 5.29 4.29
CA ALA A 59 7.45 4.65 3.52
C ALA A 59 7.94 5.53 2.36
N VAL A 60 7.02 6.17 1.62
CA VAL A 60 7.38 7.18 0.60
C VAL A 60 8.13 8.34 1.24
N THR A 61 7.64 8.84 2.38
CA THR A 61 8.30 9.93 3.13
C THR A 61 9.71 9.54 3.57
N LEU A 62 9.90 8.32 4.07
CA LEU A 62 11.21 7.78 4.44
C LEU A 62 12.15 7.74 3.23
N ALA A 63 11.70 7.19 2.10
CA ALA A 63 12.47 7.12 0.87
C ALA A 63 12.92 8.50 0.40
N VAL A 64 12.00 9.48 0.41
CA VAL A 64 12.29 10.89 0.07
C VAL A 64 13.36 11.48 1.00
N LEU A 65 13.21 11.31 2.31
CA LEU A 65 14.16 11.84 3.30
C LEU A 65 15.56 11.23 3.17
N ASP A 66 15.65 9.97 2.76
CA ASP A 66 16.94 9.26 2.64
C ASP A 66 17.64 9.51 1.29
N ASN A 67 16.90 9.85 0.24
CA ASN A 67 17.44 9.87 -1.13
C ASN A 67 17.36 11.23 -1.82
N LEU A 68 16.48 12.15 -1.38
CA LEU A 68 16.32 13.46 -1.99
C LEU A 68 16.82 14.56 -1.08
N ARG A 69 17.59 15.49 -1.65
CA ARG A 69 17.89 16.76 -0.99
C ARG A 69 16.67 17.66 -1.05
N GLU A 70 16.34 18.27 0.09
CA GLU A 70 15.33 19.32 0.14
C GLU A 70 15.72 20.48 -0.80
N GLN A 71 14.74 21.01 -1.54
CA GLN A 71 14.95 22.16 -2.44
C GLN A 71 14.24 23.40 -1.88
N GLY A 72 14.88 24.57 -2.01
CA GLY A 72 14.33 25.87 -1.63
C GLY A 72 15.24 26.71 -0.73
N ALA A 73 15.17 28.03 -0.87
CA ALA A 73 15.78 28.99 0.04
C ALA A 73 14.66 29.71 0.82
N GLY A 74 14.56 29.50 2.14
CA GLY A 74 13.54 30.13 2.99
C GLY A 74 12.60 29.15 3.70
N SER A 75 11.40 29.61 4.10
CA SER A 75 10.45 28.92 4.98
C SER A 75 9.66 27.76 4.34
N GLY A 76 10.15 27.20 3.24
CA GLY A 76 9.43 26.16 2.50
C GLY A 76 10.39 25.32 1.69
N THR A 77 11.07 24.39 2.36
CA THR A 77 11.72 23.28 1.66
C THR A 77 10.67 22.27 1.21
N SER A 78 10.67 21.95 -0.08
CA SER A 78 9.74 21.00 -0.70
C SER A 78 10.45 20.14 -1.75
N TRP A 79 9.86 19.00 -2.09
CA TRP A 79 10.28 18.16 -3.20
C TRP A 79 9.23 18.22 -4.31
N PRO A 80 9.60 18.34 -5.59
CA PRO A 80 8.66 18.27 -6.69
C PRO A 80 7.83 16.98 -6.63
N PRO A 81 6.48 17.03 -6.76
CA PRO A 81 5.62 15.85 -6.68
C PRO A 81 6.05 14.69 -7.59
N GLN A 82 6.47 15.02 -8.81
CA GLN A 82 6.90 14.05 -9.81
C GLN A 82 8.19 13.34 -9.40
N GLN A 83 9.10 14.04 -8.71
CA GLN A 83 10.34 13.45 -8.20
C GLN A 83 10.06 12.47 -7.06
N ILE A 84 9.08 12.78 -6.20
CA ILE A 84 8.66 11.88 -5.12
C ILE A 84 8.09 10.58 -5.69
N VAL A 85 7.18 10.69 -6.66
CA VAL A 85 6.54 9.52 -7.28
C VAL A 85 7.56 8.68 -8.05
N ALA A 86 8.39 9.32 -8.87
CA ALA A 86 9.45 8.62 -9.62
C ALA A 86 10.40 7.89 -8.67
N LEU A 87 10.81 8.50 -7.56
CA LEU A 87 11.64 7.83 -6.57
C LEU A 87 10.93 6.60 -5.97
N ALA A 88 9.64 6.71 -5.66
CA ALA A 88 8.89 5.59 -5.07
C ALA A 88 8.75 4.39 -6.04
N GLU A 89 8.79 4.65 -7.35
CA GLU A 89 8.78 3.64 -8.41
C GLU A 89 10.19 3.06 -8.66
N ASP A 90 11.20 3.93 -8.77
CA ASP A 90 12.60 3.55 -9.03
C ASP A 90 13.25 2.84 -7.85
N LEU A 91 12.89 3.24 -6.63
CA LEU A 91 13.26 2.60 -5.37
C LEU A 91 12.00 1.94 -4.79
N PRO A 92 11.65 0.71 -5.22
CA PRO A 92 10.29 0.21 -5.11
C PRO A 92 9.75 0.28 -3.68
N VAL A 93 8.79 1.18 -3.47
CA VAL A 93 8.05 1.33 -2.22
C VAL A 93 6.75 0.54 -2.34
N ARG A 94 6.53 -0.43 -1.45
CA ARG A 94 5.41 -1.37 -1.58
C ARG A 94 4.86 -1.84 -0.24
N LEU A 95 3.67 -2.44 -0.28
CA LEU A 95 3.10 -3.21 0.81
C LEU A 95 3.21 -4.70 0.48
N VAL A 96 3.88 -5.46 1.33
CA VAL A 96 4.04 -6.92 1.18
C VAL A 96 3.24 -7.63 2.26
N LEU A 97 2.42 -8.61 1.88
CA LEU A 97 1.63 -9.39 2.83
C LEU A 97 2.52 -10.45 3.51
N VAL A 98 2.64 -10.37 4.84
CA VAL A 98 3.37 -11.35 5.68
C VAL A 98 2.49 -11.67 6.89
N ASP A 99 2.13 -12.94 7.06
CA ASP A 99 1.29 -13.42 8.18
C ASP A 99 -0.02 -12.61 8.36
N ASP A 100 -0.77 -12.42 7.27
CA ASP A 100 -1.99 -11.61 7.24
C ASP A 100 -1.78 -10.13 7.65
N ILE A 101 -0.56 -9.61 7.55
CA ILE A 101 -0.24 -8.19 7.83
C ILE A 101 0.49 -7.59 6.64
N TYR A 102 0.01 -6.47 6.11
CA TYR A 102 0.74 -5.71 5.10
C TYR A 102 1.91 -4.95 5.74
N ARG A 103 3.13 -5.29 5.35
CA ARG A 103 4.36 -4.66 5.79
C ARG A 103 4.87 -3.67 4.74
N PRO A 104 5.27 -2.46 5.14
CA PRO A 104 5.90 -1.51 4.23
C PRO A 104 7.34 -1.93 3.94
N GLU A 105 7.69 -1.98 2.66
CA GLU A 105 9.06 -2.20 2.20
C GLU A 105 9.53 -1.04 1.33
N VAL A 106 10.82 -0.73 1.42
CA VAL A 106 11.53 0.17 0.50
C VAL A 106 12.71 -0.62 -0.06
N ALA A 107 12.77 -0.78 -1.38
CA ALA A 107 13.80 -1.59 -2.05
C ALA A 107 13.96 -3.01 -1.49
N GLY A 108 12.85 -3.62 -1.03
CA GLY A 108 12.84 -4.95 -0.44
C GLY A 108 13.32 -5.05 1.00
N VAL A 109 13.56 -3.92 1.67
CA VAL A 109 13.85 -3.88 3.10
C VAL A 109 12.58 -3.55 3.88
N ASP A 110 12.24 -4.35 4.89
CA ASP A 110 11.16 -4.05 5.83
C ASP A 110 11.50 -2.78 6.62
N VAL A 111 10.69 -1.73 6.45
CA VAL A 111 10.89 -0.43 7.07
C VAL A 111 9.89 -0.14 8.21
N ALA A 112 9.14 -1.14 8.69
CA ALA A 112 8.04 -0.95 9.63
C ALA A 112 8.40 -0.16 10.90
N GLN A 113 9.65 -0.28 11.38
CA GLN A 113 10.14 0.51 12.52
C GLN A 113 10.65 1.90 12.09
N ALA A 114 11.42 1.98 10.99
CA ALA A 114 12.00 3.24 10.51
C ALA A 114 10.94 4.29 10.17
N ILE A 115 9.79 3.87 9.61
CA ILE A 115 8.67 4.75 9.24
C ILE A 115 7.95 5.41 10.44
N ARG A 116 8.25 4.95 11.67
CA ARG A 116 7.71 5.52 12.91
C ARG A 116 8.63 6.56 13.56
N SER A 117 9.80 6.79 12.97
CA SER A 117 10.76 7.79 13.46
C SER A 117 10.17 9.21 13.46
N GLU A 118 10.68 10.05 14.35
CA GLU A 118 10.24 11.44 14.50
C GLU A 118 10.37 12.23 13.20
N ARG A 119 11.48 12.08 12.48
CA ARG A 119 11.70 12.75 11.18
C ARG A 119 10.64 12.42 10.14
N VAL A 120 10.12 11.19 10.12
CA VAL A 120 9.04 10.77 9.21
C VAL A 120 7.71 11.34 9.70
N THR A 121 7.44 11.26 11.00
CA THR A 121 6.23 11.81 11.61
C THR A 121 6.07 13.31 11.36
N GLN A 122 7.16 14.07 11.40
CA GLN A 122 7.15 15.52 11.14
C GLN A 122 6.89 15.88 9.67
N ARG A 123 7.18 14.99 8.73
CA ARG A 123 7.15 15.28 7.28
C ARG A 123 6.01 14.59 6.53
N VAL A 124 5.48 13.49 7.06
CA VAL A 124 4.48 12.66 6.35
C VAL A 124 3.19 13.43 6.04
N SER A 125 2.77 14.38 6.88
CA SER A 125 1.57 15.19 6.62
C SER A 125 1.74 16.06 5.37
N ALA A 126 2.91 16.67 5.19
CA ALA A 126 3.23 17.49 4.01
C ALA A 126 3.30 16.61 2.75
N VAL A 127 3.97 15.46 2.82
CA VAL A 127 4.07 14.52 1.70
C VAL A 127 2.70 13.94 1.32
N ALA A 128 1.87 13.57 2.29
CA ALA A 128 0.53 13.02 2.06
C ALA A 128 -0.49 14.07 1.57
N ALA A 129 -0.22 15.35 1.75
CA ALA A 129 -1.04 16.43 1.21
C ALA A 129 -0.87 16.60 -0.31
N ILE A 130 0.21 16.07 -0.90
CA ILE A 130 0.49 16.17 -2.33
C ILE A 130 -0.48 15.27 -3.13
N PRO A 131 -1.27 15.81 -4.06
CA PRO A 131 -2.27 15.05 -4.83
C PRO A 131 -1.72 13.85 -5.59
N GLU A 132 -0.55 14.00 -6.22
CA GLU A 132 0.11 12.95 -7.01
C GLU A 132 0.57 11.79 -6.13
N VAL A 133 1.13 12.09 -4.95
CA VAL A 133 1.52 11.08 -3.97
C VAL A 133 0.28 10.34 -3.46
N ARG A 134 -0.80 11.06 -3.14
CA ARG A 134 -2.07 10.47 -2.71
C ARG A 134 -2.67 9.55 -3.77
N HIS A 135 -2.64 9.99 -5.03
CA HIS A 135 -3.10 9.17 -6.15
C HIS A 135 -2.28 7.88 -6.26
N TRP A 136 -0.95 8.00 -6.26
CA TRP A 136 -0.04 6.86 -6.33
C TRP A 136 -0.26 5.88 -5.17
N VAL A 137 -0.33 6.37 -3.92
CA VAL A 137 -0.56 5.52 -2.74
C VAL A 137 -1.90 4.77 -2.84
N ASN A 138 -2.97 5.43 -3.29
CA ASN A 138 -4.28 4.79 -3.44
C ASN A 138 -4.25 3.67 -4.48
N VAL A 139 -3.52 3.85 -5.59
CA VAL A 139 -3.32 2.79 -6.59
C VAL A 139 -2.59 1.60 -5.96
N GLN A 140 -1.43 1.84 -5.32
CA GLN A 140 -0.64 0.79 -4.70
C GLN A 140 -1.40 0.03 -3.59
N GLN A 141 -2.19 0.72 -2.78
CA GLN A 141 -3.02 0.08 -1.75
C GLN A 141 -4.09 -0.82 -2.35
N ARG A 142 -4.76 -0.37 -3.42
CA ARG A 142 -5.77 -1.18 -4.13
C ARG A 142 -5.15 -2.43 -4.74
N GLU A 143 -4.02 -2.29 -5.43
CA GLU A 143 -3.29 -3.43 -6.00
C GLU A 143 -2.86 -4.43 -4.92
N ALA A 144 -2.36 -3.93 -3.78
CA ALA A 144 -1.97 -4.80 -2.67
C ALA A 144 -3.14 -5.64 -2.15
N VAL A 145 -4.31 -5.04 -1.93
CA VAL A 145 -5.46 -5.75 -1.32
C VAL A 145 -6.17 -6.72 -2.26
N LEU A 146 -6.09 -6.51 -3.57
CA LEU A 146 -6.66 -7.43 -4.57
C LEU A 146 -6.03 -8.83 -4.53
N SER A 147 -4.84 -8.96 -3.91
CA SER A 147 -4.10 -10.21 -3.82
C SER A 147 -4.60 -11.19 -2.74
N HIS A 148 -5.54 -10.78 -1.86
CA HIS A 148 -5.93 -11.59 -0.70
C HIS A 148 -7.32 -12.26 -0.81
N PRO A 149 -7.40 -13.60 -0.68
CA PRO A 149 -8.67 -14.32 -0.87
C PRO A 149 -9.72 -14.21 0.25
N ARG A 150 -9.40 -13.68 1.44
CA ARG A 150 -10.27 -13.75 2.63
C ARG A 150 -10.92 -12.42 3.04
N GLY A 151 -10.26 -11.30 2.77
CA GLY A 151 -10.70 -9.95 3.12
C GLY A 151 -9.56 -9.11 3.71
N VAL A 152 -9.77 -7.80 3.78
CA VAL A 152 -8.84 -6.79 4.34
C VAL A 152 -9.57 -5.82 5.25
#